data_AF-A0A373FZ78-F1
#
_entry.id   AF-A0A373FZ78-F1
#
_cell.length_a   1.000
_cell.length_b   1.000
_cell.length_c   1.000
_cell.angle_alpha   90.00
_cell.angle_beta   90.00
_cell.angle_gamma   90.00
#
_symmetry.space_group_name_H-M   'P 1'
#
loop_
_entity.id
_entity.type
_entity.pdbx_description
1 polymer ?
#
loop_
_entity_poly.entity_id
_entity_poly.type
_entity_poly.pdbx_seq_one_letter_code
_entity_poly.pdbx_strand_id
1 'polypeptide(L)' 'MSYDFLGDIDRIGMDTYKQGEEDAKKRAIEILASVLENWVHGGDADCIIAEFEEELMKK' A
#
# COMPACT_ATOMS: atom_id res chain seq x y z
N MET A 1 19.65 28.38 -17.23
CA MET A 1 18.73 27.41 -16.58
C MET A 1 18.04 28.11 -15.43
N SER A 2 16.79 28.54 -15.60
CA SER A 2 15.93 28.89 -14.46
C SER A 2 15.41 27.58 -13.88
N TYR A 3 15.87 27.22 -12.69
CA TYR A 3 15.30 26.11 -11.95
C TYR A 3 13.89 26.54 -11.52
N ASP A 4 12.87 25.92 -12.09
CA ASP A 4 11.47 26.16 -11.72
C ASP A 4 11.20 25.50 -10.36
N PHE A 5 11.72 26.14 -9.31
CA PHE A 5 11.68 25.71 -7.91
C PHE A 5 10.26 25.31 -7.44
N LEU A 6 9.23 25.96 -7.97
CA LEU A 6 7.84 25.64 -7.70
C LEU A 6 7.41 24.29 -8.32
N GLY A 7 7.91 23.96 -9.52
CA GLY A 7 7.64 22.68 -10.16
C GLY A 7 8.34 21.51 -9.48
N ASP A 8 9.52 21.74 -8.90
CA ASP A 8 10.23 20.72 -8.11
C ASP A 8 9.50 20.40 -6.80
N ILE A 9 8.95 21.41 -6.09
CA ILE A 9 8.17 21.18 -4.87
C ILE A 9 6.88 20.41 -5.18
N ASP A 10 6.18 20.76 -6.26
CA ASP A 10 4.95 20.08 -6.67
C ASP A 10 5.21 18.59 -6.97
N ARG A 11 6.31 18.30 -7.68
CA ARG A 11 6.76 16.93 -7.94
C ARG A 11 7.08 16.17 -6.64
N ILE A 12 7.84 16.77 -5.73
CA ILE A 12 8.17 16.17 -4.43
C ILE A 12 6.88 15.87 -3.63
N GLY A 13 5.91 16.79 -3.64
CA GLY A 13 4.62 16.60 -3.01
C GLY A 13 3.85 15.41 -3.60
N MET A 14 3.85 15.28 -4.93
CA MET A 14 3.17 14.18 -5.61
C MET A 14 3.85 12.83 -5.38
N ASP A 15 5.19 12.79 -5.35
CA ASP A 15 5.95 11.58 -5.09
C ASP A 15 5.79 11.10 -3.63
N THR A 16 5.80 12.03 -2.68
CA THR A 16 5.57 11.72 -1.26
C THR A 16 4.13 11.25 -0.99
N TYR A 17 3.14 11.81 -1.68
CA TYR A 17 1.75 11.32 -1.62
C TYR A 17 1.64 9.88 -2.13
N LYS A 18 2.21 9.58 -3.30
CA LYS A 18 2.21 8.21 -3.86
C LYS A 18 2.93 7.22 -2.95
N GLN A 19 4.07 7.62 -2.39
CA GLN A 19 4.80 6.78 -1.44
C GLN A 19 3.94 6.47 -0.19
N GLY A 20 3.23 7.47 0.34
CA GLY A 20 2.32 7.29 1.48
C GLY A 20 1.16 6.33 1.18
N GLU A 21 0.62 6.37 -0.04
CA GLU A 21 -0.43 5.44 -0.46
C GLU A 21 0.08 3.99 -0.53
N GLU A 22 1.26 3.78 -1.10
CA GLU A 22 1.90 2.46 -1.19
C GLU A 22 2.30 1.92 0.19
N ASP A 23 2.80 2.77 1.09
CA ASP A 23 3.12 2.39 2.46
C ASP A 23 1.87 2.01 3.27
N ALA A 24 0.75 2.70 3.03
CA ALA A 24 -0.54 2.35 3.65
C ALA A 24 -1.08 1.00 3.15
N LYS A 25 -0.98 0.73 1.84
CA LYS A 25 -1.35 -0.56 1.24
C LYS A 25 -0.53 -1.71 1.85
N LYS A 26 0.79 -1.56 1.92
CA LYS A 26 1.69 -2.56 2.55
C LYS A 26 1.32 -2.83 4.00
N ARG A 27 1.12 -1.78 4.79
CA ARG A 27 0.71 -1.94 6.21
C ARG A 27 -0.63 -2.67 6.35
N ALA A 28 -1.59 -2.41 5.46
CA ALA A 28 -2.88 -3.10 5.50
C ALA A 28 -2.72 -4.61 5.26
N ILE A 29 -1.87 -5.00 4.30
CA ILE A 29 -1.54 -6.40 4.00
C ILE A 29 -0.82 -7.06 5.19
N GLU A 30 0.17 -6.38 5.78
CA GLU A 30 0.91 -6.90 6.95
C GLU A 30 0.01 -7.14 8.16
N ILE A 31 -0.90 -6.20 8.44
CA ILE A 31 -1.87 -6.33 9.52
C ILE A 31 -2.81 -7.51 9.25
N LEU A 32 -3.31 -7.64 8.01
CA LEU A 32 -4.18 -8.74 7.62
C LEU A 32 -3.46 -10.09 7.78
N ALA A 33 -2.23 -10.20 7.29
CA ALA A 33 -1.42 -11.40 7.46
C ALA A 33 -1.21 -11.76 8.94
N SER A 34 -0.95 -10.76 9.80
CA SER A 34 -0.80 -10.98 11.25
C SER A 34 -2.09 -11.47 11.94
N VAL A 35 -3.25 -10.97 11.50
CA VAL A 35 -4.56 -11.45 11.97
C VAL A 35 -4.80 -12.90 11.52
N LEU A 36 -4.44 -13.22 10.28
CA LEU A 36 -4.63 -14.54 9.69
C LEU A 36 -3.65 -15.59 10.26
N GLU A 37 -2.45 -15.18 10.68
CA GLU A 37 -1.45 -16.06 11.30
C GLU A 37 -1.97 -16.76 12.57
N ASN A 38 -2.78 -16.06 13.37
CA ASN A 38 -3.34 -16.60 14.61
C ASN A 38 -4.80 -17.07 14.44
N TRP A 39 -5.28 -17.19 13.20
CA TRP A 39 -6.66 -17.51 12.95
C TRP A 39 -6.95 -19.00 13.19
N VAL A 40 -7.83 -19.28 14.15
CA VAL A 40 -8.13 -20.63 14.67
C VAL A 40 -8.75 -21.58 13.64
N HIS A 41 -9.30 -21.03 12.56
CA HIS A 41 -9.81 -21.78 11.41
C HIS A 41 -8.77 -21.66 10.29
N GLY A 42 -7.74 -22.50 10.36
CA GLY A 42 -6.63 -22.51 9.40
C GLY A 42 -7.08 -22.95 8.01
N GLY A 43 -7.69 -22.03 7.27
CA GLY A 43 -8.12 -22.23 5.90
C GLY A 43 -8.03 -20.91 5.12
N ASP A 44 -7.44 -20.99 3.93
CA ASP A 44 -7.40 -19.96 2.88
C ASP A 44 -6.80 -18.59 3.25
N ALA A 45 -5.94 -18.52 4.27
CA ALA A 45 -5.21 -17.29 4.62
C ALA A 45 -4.48 -16.69 3.40
N ASP A 46 -3.76 -17.51 2.64
CA ASP A 46 -3.06 -17.08 1.42
C ASP A 46 -4.03 -16.61 0.31
N CYS A 47 -5.20 -17.25 0.17
CA CYS A 47 -6.20 -16.87 -0.83
C CYS A 47 -6.86 -15.52 -0.50
N ILE A 48 -7.11 -15.27 0.79
CA ILE A 48 -7.70 -14.01 1.27
C ILE A 48 -6.71 -12.87 1.13
N ILE A 49 -5.42 -13.09 1.43
CA ILE A 49 -4.37 -12.09 1.25
C ILE A 49 -4.24 -11.74 -0.24
N ALA A 50 -4.21 -12.74 -1.12
CA ALA A 50 -4.11 -12.50 -2.56
C ALA A 50 -5.32 -11.73 -3.12
N GLU A 51 -6.55 -12.08 -2.71
CA GLU A 51 -7.75 -11.34 -3.13
C GLU A 51 -7.74 -9.88 -2.61
N PHE A 52 -7.25 -9.68 -1.38
CA PHE A 52 -7.11 -8.35 -0.79
C PHE A 52 -6.05 -7.50 -1.49
N GLU A 53 -4.92 -8.08 -1.88
CA GLU A 53 -3.89 -7.42 -2.71
C GLU A 53 -4.45 -6.99 -4.07
N GLU A 54 -5.21 -7.85 -4.75
CA GLU A 54 -5.83 -7.51 -6.04
C GLU A 54 -6.82 -6.34 -5.92
N GLU A 55 -7.68 -6.34 -4.89
CA GLU A 55 -8.64 -5.25 -4.67
C GLU A 55 -7.95 -3.92 -4.30
N LEU A 56 -6.81 -3.96 -3.60
CA LEU A 56 -6.00 -2.77 -3.32
C LEU A 56 -5.30 -2.21 -4.57
N MET A 57 -5.00 -3.04 -5.58
CA MET A 57 -4.35 -2.63 -6.82
C MET A 57 -5.33 -2.20 -7.93
N LYS A 58 -6.62 -2.54 -7.83
CA LYS A 58 -7.66 -2.15 -8.81
C LYS A 58 -8.10 -0.68 -8.73
N LYS A 59 -7.59 0.09 -7.78
CA LYS A 59 -7.97 1.48 -7.51
C LYS A 59 -6.90 2.45 -7.98
#